data_AF-A0A2S2N3P9-F1
#
_entry.id   AF-A0A2S2N3P9-F1
#
_cell.length_a   1.000
_cell.length_b   1.000
_cell.length_c   1.000
_cell.angle_alpha   90.00
_cell.angle_beta   90.00
_cell.angle_gamma   90.00
#
_symmetry.space_group_name_H-M   'P 1'
#
loop_
_entity.id
_entity.type
_entity.pdbx_description
1 polymer ?
#
loop_
_entity_poly.entity_id
_entity_poly.type
_entity_poly.pdbx_seq_one_letter_code
_entity_poly.pdbx_strand_id
1 'polypeptide(L)'
;RDFKNQVLGMLEAAEKEREAMRAEAESAAVRVERLEREVDYLETQNPAPPCVEVDETLMDKQVATAKQRKNEKYTKLTDCSDTIASVRAMKILKRFGSASGLWTKDAAGSSEKIYVFDGTANDTVYVFPRMREFTLFSATRKAARIKLPYPWVGTGHLVYDGHLFYIRQQGLSFQVIKFNLANKTVVDSSVFPAEEQIPVFGLSPSTYIEVSADEEGLWAIYATKEDEKNMCLAKLDPASLDIEQMWDTPCPRENAG
;
A
#
# COMPACT_ATOMS: atom_id res chain seq x y z
N ARG A 1 -10.88 17.40 -56.03
CA ARG A 1 -9.66 16.56 -56.10
C ARG A 1 -8.58 17.10 -55.17
N ASP A 2 -8.45 18.43 -55.06
CA ASP A 2 -7.44 19.09 -54.21
C ASP A 2 -7.67 18.97 -52.71
N PHE A 3 -8.92 19.07 -52.24
CA PHE A 3 -9.26 18.92 -50.81
C PHE A 3 -8.86 17.55 -50.24
N LYS A 4 -9.04 16.48 -51.02
CA LYS A 4 -8.66 15.11 -50.62
C LYS A 4 -7.14 14.97 -50.44
N ASN A 5 -6.36 15.57 -51.33
CA ASN A 5 -4.90 15.55 -51.25
C ASN A 5 -4.38 16.38 -50.07
N GLN A 6 -5.05 17.49 -49.75
CA GLN A 6 -4.73 18.32 -48.59
C GLN A 6 -4.98 17.58 -47.26
N VAL A 7 -6.13 16.90 -47.13
CA VAL A 7 -6.45 16.12 -45.93
C VAL A 7 -5.50 14.94 -45.74
N LEU A 8 -5.11 14.25 -46.82
CA LEU A 8 -4.11 13.17 -46.76
C LEU A 8 -2.74 13.68 -46.27
N GLY A 9 -2.29 14.83 -46.77
CA GLY A 9 -1.02 15.42 -46.32
C GLY A 9 -1.03 15.84 -44.84
N MET A 10 -2.16 16.32 -44.33
CA MET A 10 -2.32 16.62 -42.90
C MET A 10 -2.31 15.36 -42.05
N LEU A 11 -2.92 14.27 -42.52
CA LEU A 11 -2.95 12.99 -41.80
C LEU A 11 -1.54 12.38 -41.71
N GLU A 12 -0.80 12.39 -42.81
CA GLU A 12 0.59 11.91 -42.86
C GLU A 12 1.52 12.74 -41.97
N ALA A 13 1.33 14.06 -41.92
CA ALA A 13 2.07 14.94 -41.02
C ALA A 13 1.77 14.64 -39.55
N ALA A 14 0.49 14.48 -39.20
CA ALA A 14 0.07 14.15 -37.84
C ALA A 14 0.57 12.76 -37.41
N GLU A 15 0.58 11.78 -38.32
CA GLU A 15 1.12 10.45 -38.05
C GLU A 15 2.64 10.49 -37.81
N LYS A 16 3.37 11.31 -38.59
CA LYS A 16 4.79 11.54 -38.40
C LYS A 16 5.12 12.22 -37.07
N GLU A 17 4.33 13.22 -36.67
CA GLU A 17 4.47 13.87 -35.37
C GLU A 17 4.16 12.91 -34.21
N ARG A 18 3.14 12.06 -34.37
CA ARG A 18 2.81 11.02 -33.39
C ARG A 18 3.97 10.03 -33.18
N GLU A 19 4.59 9.56 -34.26
CA GLU A 19 5.74 8.66 -34.17
C GLU A 19 6.97 9.36 -33.56
N ALA A 20 7.19 10.64 -33.85
CA ALA A 20 8.25 11.42 -33.21
C ALA A 20 8.03 11.55 -31.70
N MET A 21 6.81 11.91 -31.27
CA MET A 21 6.45 11.97 -29.85
C MET A 21 6.58 10.62 -29.15
N ARG A 22 6.24 9.53 -29.84
CA ARG A 22 6.41 8.16 -29.32
C ARG A 22 7.89 7.85 -29.06
N ALA A 23 8.76 8.14 -30.02
CA ALA A 23 10.19 7.91 -29.88
C ALA A 23 10.81 8.76 -28.74
N GLU A 24 10.35 10.01 -28.57
CA GLU A 24 10.76 10.85 -27.46
C GLU A 24 10.29 10.31 -26.11
N ALA A 25 9.06 9.82 -26.02
CA ALA A 25 8.52 9.20 -24.81
C ALA A 25 9.27 7.91 -24.43
N GLU A 26 9.63 7.08 -25.40
CA GLU A 26 10.45 5.86 -25.18
C GLU A 26 11.85 6.22 -24.68
N SER A 27 12.50 7.23 -25.27
CA SER A 27 13.79 7.73 -24.81
C SER A 27 13.73 8.32 -23.39
N ALA A 28 12.67 9.06 -23.08
CA ALA A 28 12.42 9.59 -21.75
C ALA A 28 12.20 8.47 -20.72
N ALA A 29 11.47 7.42 -21.08
CA ALA A 29 11.23 6.27 -20.21
C ALA A 29 12.54 5.57 -19.81
N VAL A 30 13.47 5.37 -20.75
CA VAL A 30 14.80 4.79 -20.47
C VAL A 30 15.61 5.68 -19.53
N ARG A 31 15.53 7.01 -19.68
CA ARG A 31 16.22 7.96 -18.79
C ARG A 31 15.65 7.95 -17.39
N VAL A 32 14.32 7.86 -17.26
CA VAL A 32 13.64 7.72 -15.96
C VAL A 32 14.06 6.42 -15.30
N GLU A 33 14.06 5.30 -16.02
CA GLU A 33 14.48 4.00 -15.47
C GLU A 33 15.92 4.04 -14.95
N ARG A 34 16.83 4.71 -15.66
CA ARG A 34 18.20 4.91 -15.20
C ARG A 34 18.25 5.74 -13.91
N LEU A 35 17.52 6.84 -13.85
CA LEU A 35 17.49 7.72 -12.67
C LEU A 35 16.85 7.01 -11.47
N GLU A 36 15.80 6.22 -11.67
CA GLU A 36 15.19 5.41 -10.62
C GLU A 36 16.19 4.43 -10.02
N ARG A 37 17.00 3.74 -10.85
CA ARG A 37 18.08 2.86 -10.36
C ARG A 37 19.15 3.61 -9.56
N GLU A 38 19.50 4.82 -9.97
CA GLU A 38 20.47 5.66 -9.26
C GLU A 38 19.90 6.17 -7.92
N VAL A 39 18.61 6.56 -7.88
CA VAL A 39 17.91 6.96 -6.64
C VAL A 39 17.81 5.79 -5.68
N ASP A 40 17.41 4.61 -6.14
CA ASP A 40 17.35 3.37 -5.35
C ASP A 40 18.71 3.04 -4.70
N TYR A 41 19.79 3.18 -5.47
CA TYR A 41 21.15 2.94 -4.98
C TYR A 41 21.53 3.94 -3.86
N LEU A 42 21.09 5.19 -3.98
CA LEU A 42 21.36 6.22 -2.97
C LEU A 42 20.49 6.05 -1.72
N GLU A 43 19.22 5.72 -1.86
CA GLU A 43 18.30 5.50 -0.73
C GLU A 43 18.71 4.28 0.11
N THR A 44 19.24 3.24 -0.54
CA THR A 44 19.76 2.06 0.16
C THR A 44 21.09 2.30 0.89
N GLN A 45 21.95 3.16 0.34
CA GLN A 45 23.22 3.55 0.96
C GLN A 45 23.03 4.59 2.07
N ASN A 46 22.07 5.49 1.93
CA ASN A 46 21.88 6.64 2.80
C ASN A 46 20.39 6.80 3.18
N PRO A 47 19.89 5.97 4.12
CA PRO A 47 18.51 6.07 4.57
C PRO A 47 18.25 7.45 5.17
N ALA A 48 17.07 8.00 4.90
CA ALA A 48 16.69 9.31 5.42
C ALA A 48 16.76 9.30 6.95
N PRO A 49 17.45 10.26 7.60
CA PRO A 49 17.49 10.31 9.04
C PRO A 49 16.07 10.54 9.62
N PRO A 50 15.74 9.94 10.78
CA PRO A 50 14.44 10.13 11.40
C PRO A 50 14.22 11.59 11.76
N CYS A 51 13.02 12.10 11.48
CA CYS A 51 12.60 13.46 11.77
C CYS A 51 12.66 13.71 13.28
N VAL A 52 13.71 14.37 13.76
CA VAL A 52 13.73 15.01 15.08
C VAL A 52 13.26 16.43 14.86
N GLU A 53 12.17 16.82 15.51
CA GLU A 53 11.80 18.23 15.63
C GLU A 53 12.86 18.92 16.50
N VAL A 54 13.88 19.46 15.84
CA VAL A 54 14.81 20.38 16.48
C VAL A 54 14.18 21.76 16.40
N ASP A 55 13.87 22.31 17.57
CA ASP A 55 13.50 23.70 17.74
C ASP A 55 14.69 24.57 17.29
N GLU A 56 14.58 25.19 16.12
CA GLU A 56 15.64 26.04 15.57
C GLU A 56 15.12 27.46 15.35
N THR A 57 15.29 28.28 16.38
CA THR A 57 15.65 29.67 16.13
C THR A 57 17.10 29.73 15.63
N LEU A 58 17.27 30.30 14.43
CA LEU A 58 18.49 30.88 13.83
C LEU A 58 19.45 29.92 13.07
N MET A 59 19.34 29.87 11.73
CA MET A 59 20.22 30.60 10.78
C MET A 59 20.01 30.17 9.31
N ASP A 60 19.58 31.18 8.52
CA ASP A 60 19.92 31.54 7.14
C ASP A 60 19.69 30.61 5.91
N LYS A 61 18.58 30.92 5.24
CA LYS A 61 18.37 31.25 3.79
C LYS A 61 18.95 30.38 2.66
N GLN A 62 19.71 29.32 2.91
CA GLN A 62 20.02 28.28 1.89
C GLN A 62 19.25 26.97 2.13
N VAL A 63 18.55 26.87 3.26
CA VAL A 63 17.74 25.70 3.66
C VAL A 63 16.27 25.82 3.18
N ALA A 64 15.82 27.01 2.76
CA ALA A 64 14.42 27.25 2.40
C ALA A 64 13.98 26.53 1.11
N THR A 65 14.83 26.51 0.07
CA THR A 65 14.52 25.85 -1.21
C THR A 65 14.59 24.32 -1.13
N ALA A 66 15.39 23.77 -0.22
CA ALA A 66 15.44 22.33 0.04
C ALA A 66 14.30 21.86 0.96
N LYS A 67 13.89 22.69 1.93
CA LYS A 67 12.72 22.43 2.79
C LYS A 67 11.40 22.49 1.99
N GLN A 68 11.26 23.38 1.02
CA GLN A 68 10.06 23.44 0.15
C GLN A 68 9.88 22.16 -0.68
N ARG A 69 10.94 21.64 -1.33
CA ARG A 69 10.87 20.41 -2.13
C ARG A 69 10.60 19.15 -1.31
N LYS A 70 11.02 19.12 -0.04
CA LYS A 70 10.69 18.00 0.86
C LYS A 70 9.24 18.08 1.33
N ASN A 71 8.73 19.26 1.65
CA ASN A 71 7.31 19.42 2.02
C ASN A 71 6.37 19.10 0.85
N GLU A 72 6.69 19.44 -0.40
CA GLU A 72 5.84 19.09 -1.55
C GLU A 72 5.60 17.57 -1.71
N LYS A 73 6.57 16.73 -1.32
CA LYS A 73 6.41 15.27 -1.38
C LYS A 73 5.48 14.69 -0.30
N TYR A 74 5.33 15.38 0.84
CA TYR A 74 4.48 14.97 1.95
C TYR A 74 3.14 15.72 2.01
N THR A 75 3.06 16.92 1.44
CA THR A 75 1.77 17.65 1.28
C THR A 75 0.90 17.02 0.18
N LYS A 76 1.50 16.18 -0.69
CA LYS A 76 0.81 15.40 -1.71
C LYS A 76 0.03 14.18 -1.19
N LEU A 77 0.16 13.81 0.09
CA LEU A 77 -0.58 12.70 0.68
C LEU A 77 -2.05 13.03 1.01
N THR A 78 -2.53 14.22 0.67
CA THR A 78 -3.90 14.68 0.96
C THR A 78 -4.56 15.36 -0.24
N ASP A 79 -4.00 15.24 -1.44
CA ASP A 79 -4.55 15.83 -2.67
C ASP A 79 -4.92 14.70 -3.64
N CYS A 80 -6.21 14.34 -3.73
CA CYS A 80 -6.76 13.33 -4.63
C CYS A 80 -6.75 13.78 -6.11
N SER A 81 -5.72 14.48 -6.57
CA SER A 81 -5.60 14.96 -7.95
C SER A 81 -4.99 13.94 -8.91
N ASP A 82 -4.38 12.87 -8.37
CA ASP A 82 -3.50 11.98 -9.13
C ASP A 82 -4.19 10.62 -9.36
N THR A 83 -4.39 10.23 -10.63
CA THR A 83 -4.89 8.89 -11.00
C THR A 83 -3.73 7.93 -11.29
N ILE A 84 -3.77 6.72 -10.73
CA ILE A 84 -2.79 5.67 -11.04
C ILE A 84 -2.92 5.28 -12.52
N ALA A 85 -1.89 5.59 -13.31
CA ALA A 85 -1.88 5.30 -14.74
C ALA A 85 -1.26 3.93 -15.09
N SER A 86 -0.24 3.48 -14.34
CA SER A 86 0.45 2.21 -14.59
C SER A 86 1.37 1.80 -13.43
N VAL A 87 1.60 0.49 -13.27
CA VAL A 87 2.64 -0.09 -12.40
C VAL A 87 3.76 -0.61 -13.31
N ARG A 88 4.99 -0.10 -13.17
CA ARG A 88 6.08 -0.35 -14.14
C ARG A 88 7.14 -1.34 -13.71
N ALA A 89 7.41 -1.48 -12.41
CA ALA A 89 8.50 -2.31 -11.92
C ALA A 89 8.08 -3.16 -10.72
N MET A 90 8.31 -4.47 -10.82
CA MET A 90 8.27 -5.39 -9.69
C MET A 90 9.68 -5.87 -9.38
N LYS A 91 10.09 -5.79 -8.12
CA LYS A 91 11.43 -6.19 -7.67
C LYS A 91 11.30 -7.25 -6.59
N ILE A 92 11.99 -8.37 -6.77
CA ILE A 92 12.13 -9.35 -5.70
C ILE A 92 13.17 -8.83 -4.71
N LEU A 93 12.67 -8.30 -3.60
CA LEU A 93 13.52 -7.75 -2.54
C LEU A 93 14.11 -8.85 -1.66
N LYS A 94 13.28 -9.79 -1.20
CA LYS A 94 13.66 -10.85 -0.25
C LYS A 94 12.66 -12.00 -0.31
N ARG A 95 13.14 -13.23 -0.10
CA ARG A 95 12.32 -14.39 0.25
C ARG A 95 12.38 -14.60 1.76
N PHE A 96 11.23 -14.63 2.41
CA PHE A 96 11.07 -14.74 3.86
C PHE A 96 9.79 -15.53 4.17
N GLY A 97 9.86 -16.47 5.11
CA GLY A 97 8.69 -17.19 5.62
C GLY A 97 8.02 -18.12 4.59
N SER A 98 6.71 -18.21 4.72
CA SER A 98 5.78 -19.05 3.96
C SER A 98 5.58 -18.55 2.53
N ALA A 99 4.89 -19.35 1.71
CA ALA A 99 4.57 -18.99 0.33
C ALA A 99 3.58 -17.81 0.20
N SER A 100 2.79 -17.56 1.25
CA SER A 100 1.80 -16.48 1.34
C SER A 100 1.98 -15.73 2.65
N GLY A 101 1.64 -14.45 2.66
CA GLY A 101 1.76 -13.57 3.80
C GLY A 101 1.69 -12.11 3.37
N LEU A 102 1.95 -11.22 4.30
CA LEU A 102 1.99 -9.78 4.06
C LEU A 102 3.29 -9.20 4.65
N TRP A 103 3.86 -8.23 3.96
CA TRP A 103 4.84 -7.33 4.56
C TRP A 103 4.44 -5.89 4.26
N THR A 104 4.58 -5.01 5.24
CA THR A 104 4.14 -3.62 5.11
C THR A 104 4.94 -2.68 6.01
N LYS A 105 4.78 -1.38 5.76
CA LYS A 105 5.17 -0.29 6.65
C LYS A 105 3.92 0.26 7.34
N ASP A 106 4.13 1.18 8.27
CA ASP A 106 3.04 2.04 8.69
C ASP A 106 2.68 2.99 7.54
N ALA A 107 1.43 2.91 7.07
CA ALA A 107 0.96 3.67 5.91
C ALA A 107 0.82 5.18 6.21
N ALA A 108 0.56 5.57 7.47
CA ALA A 108 0.46 6.96 7.89
C ALA A 108 1.67 7.43 8.73
N GLY A 109 2.41 6.48 9.33
CA GLY A 109 3.52 6.77 10.21
C GLY A 109 4.84 7.08 9.49
N SER A 110 5.70 7.86 10.15
CA SER A 110 7.08 8.14 9.69
C SER A 110 8.09 7.04 10.05
N SER A 111 7.62 5.96 10.69
CA SER A 111 8.47 4.85 11.15
C SER A 111 9.03 4.06 9.96
N GLU A 112 10.35 3.83 9.98
CA GLU A 112 11.03 3.00 8.97
C GLU A 112 10.85 1.49 9.17
N LYS A 113 10.18 1.10 10.27
CA LYS A 113 9.97 -0.32 10.62
C LYS A 113 9.24 -1.07 9.51
N ILE A 114 9.67 -2.30 9.30
CA ILE A 114 9.01 -3.25 8.40
C ILE A 114 8.30 -4.30 9.25
N TYR A 115 7.01 -4.48 9.02
CA TYR A 115 6.19 -5.49 9.65
C TYR A 115 5.99 -6.65 8.68
N VAL A 116 6.16 -7.89 9.16
CA VAL A 116 5.97 -9.09 8.34
C VAL A 116 5.04 -10.07 9.05
N PHE A 117 3.97 -10.43 8.36
CA PHE A 117 2.93 -11.38 8.73
C PHE A 117 3.17 -12.64 7.90
N ASP A 118 3.84 -13.60 8.53
CA ASP A 118 4.23 -14.85 7.87
C ASP A 118 3.07 -15.85 7.90
N GLY A 119 2.59 -16.21 6.71
CA GLY A 119 1.47 -17.12 6.53
C GLY A 119 0.11 -16.44 6.56
N THR A 120 -0.92 -17.23 6.27
CA THR A 120 -2.33 -16.82 6.25
C THR A 120 -3.05 -17.10 7.56
N ALA A 121 -2.39 -17.75 8.52
CA ALA A 121 -2.92 -18.00 9.86
C ALA A 121 -1.77 -18.17 10.84
N ASN A 122 -1.54 -17.16 11.68
CA ASN A 122 -0.47 -17.12 12.67
C ASN A 122 -0.81 -16.01 13.69
N ASP A 123 0.03 -15.79 14.69
CA ASP A 123 -0.19 -14.80 15.75
C ASP A 123 1.09 -14.03 16.12
N THR A 124 2.16 -14.19 15.32
CA THR A 124 3.47 -13.63 15.61
C THR A 124 3.95 -12.72 14.48
N VAL A 125 3.86 -11.41 14.70
CA VAL A 125 4.35 -10.39 13.74
C VAL A 125 5.86 -10.23 13.91
N TYR A 126 6.60 -10.33 12.81
CA TYR A 126 8.01 -9.98 12.79
C TYR A 126 8.19 -8.49 12.52
N VAL A 127 9.04 -7.84 13.30
CA VAL A 127 9.32 -6.41 13.17
C VAL A 127 10.80 -6.20 12.95
N PHE A 128 11.13 -5.59 11.83
CA PHE A 128 12.48 -5.18 11.48
C PHE A 128 12.61 -3.67 11.69
N PRO A 129 13.73 -3.17 12.24
CA PRO A 129 13.93 -1.75 12.45
C PRO A 129 13.83 -0.93 11.16
N ARG A 130 14.42 -1.43 10.06
CA ARG A 130 14.41 -0.82 8.73
C ARG A 130 14.58 -1.85 7.62
N MET A 131 14.50 -1.37 6.38
CA MET A 131 14.71 -2.16 5.15
C MET A 131 16.06 -2.89 5.11
N ARG A 132 17.12 -2.26 5.62
CA ARG A 132 18.48 -2.84 5.63
C ARG A 132 18.50 -4.13 6.44
N GLU A 133 17.91 -4.15 7.63
CA GLU A 133 17.87 -5.34 8.49
C GLU A 133 16.97 -6.44 7.91
N PHE A 134 15.86 -6.07 7.27
CA PHE A 134 14.95 -7.01 6.62
C PHE A 134 15.61 -7.76 5.45
N THR A 135 16.47 -7.09 4.69
CA THR A 135 17.13 -7.66 3.51
C THR A 135 18.36 -8.51 3.81
N LEU A 136 18.89 -8.46 5.04
CA LEU A 136 20.04 -9.29 5.43
C LEU A 136 19.73 -10.78 5.31
N PHE A 137 20.73 -11.58 4.93
CA PHE A 137 20.59 -13.04 4.89
C PHE A 137 20.23 -13.63 6.27
N SER A 138 20.66 -12.99 7.36
CA SER A 138 20.38 -13.37 8.74
C SER A 138 19.15 -12.67 9.35
N ALA A 139 18.31 -12.02 8.54
CA ALA A 139 17.18 -11.20 8.95
C ALA A 139 16.34 -11.81 10.08
N THR A 140 15.92 -13.08 9.96
CA THR A 140 15.05 -13.73 10.96
C THR A 140 15.63 -13.74 12.39
N ARG A 141 16.96 -13.72 12.55
CA ARG A 141 17.61 -13.64 13.88
C ARG A 141 17.59 -12.23 14.47
N LYS A 142 17.44 -11.21 13.64
CA LYS A 142 17.44 -9.79 14.03
C LYS A 142 16.03 -9.21 14.17
N ALA A 143 15.00 -9.96 13.78
CA ALA A 143 13.62 -9.53 13.89
C ALA A 143 13.17 -9.51 15.37
N ALA A 144 12.60 -8.39 15.81
CA ALA A 144 11.75 -8.39 16.99
C ALA A 144 10.46 -9.16 16.68
N ARG A 145 9.80 -9.69 17.72
CA ARG A 145 8.54 -10.42 17.57
C ARG A 145 7.47 -9.78 18.45
N ILE A 146 6.31 -9.54 17.88
CA ILE A 146 5.11 -9.14 18.60
C ILE A 146 4.14 -10.32 18.54
N LYS A 147 3.79 -10.86 19.71
CA LYS A 147 2.76 -11.89 19.85
C LYS A 147 1.41 -11.19 19.97
N LEU A 148 0.51 -11.45 19.03
CA LEU A 148 -0.87 -10.98 19.09
C LEU A 148 -1.68 -11.86 20.05
N PRO A 149 -2.72 -11.31 20.69
CA PRO A 149 -3.57 -12.06 21.62
C PRO A 149 -4.46 -13.07 20.91
N TYR A 150 -4.73 -12.87 19.61
CA TYR A 150 -5.50 -13.77 18.77
C TYR A 150 -4.78 -14.01 17.45
N PRO A 151 -4.84 -15.24 16.91
CA PRO A 151 -4.32 -15.49 15.57
C PRO A 151 -5.13 -14.73 14.51
N TRP A 152 -4.43 -14.27 13.49
CA TRP A 152 -5.04 -13.68 12.31
C TRP A 152 -5.47 -14.75 11.29
N VAL A 153 -6.29 -14.34 10.33
CA VAL A 153 -6.66 -15.12 9.15
C VAL A 153 -6.51 -14.28 7.88
N GLY A 154 -6.05 -14.90 6.80
CA GLY A 154 -5.79 -14.25 5.52
C GLY A 154 -4.53 -13.38 5.51
N THR A 155 -4.46 -12.47 4.54
CA THR A 155 -3.35 -11.52 4.35
C THR A 155 -3.79 -10.06 4.35
N GLY A 156 -5.07 -9.80 4.59
CA GLY A 156 -5.70 -8.49 4.46
C GLY A 156 -5.52 -7.59 5.69
N HIS A 157 -4.28 -7.41 6.15
CA HIS A 157 -3.96 -6.64 7.35
C HIS A 157 -3.33 -5.28 6.99
N LEU A 158 -3.45 -4.32 7.89
CA LEU A 158 -2.91 -2.98 7.70
C LEU A 158 -2.19 -2.50 8.95
N VAL A 159 -1.05 -1.83 8.77
CA VAL A 159 -0.47 -0.99 9.82
C VAL A 159 -0.70 0.47 9.44
N TYR A 160 -1.40 1.20 10.31
CA TYR A 160 -1.79 2.58 10.08
C TYR A 160 -1.76 3.36 11.40
N ASP A 161 -0.99 4.44 11.42
CA ASP A 161 -0.83 5.37 12.55
C ASP A 161 -0.52 4.65 13.88
N GLY A 162 0.51 3.81 13.87
CA GLY A 162 0.95 3.05 15.05
C GLY A 162 0.03 1.90 15.47
N HIS A 163 -1.06 1.65 14.75
CA HIS A 163 -2.00 0.57 15.01
C HIS A 163 -1.94 -0.50 13.93
N LEU A 164 -2.10 -1.75 14.33
CA LEU A 164 -2.32 -2.89 13.45
C LEU A 164 -3.82 -3.20 13.41
N PHE A 165 -4.38 -3.19 12.22
CA PHE A 165 -5.73 -3.67 11.92
C PHE A 165 -5.60 -5.06 11.31
N TYR A 166 -6.07 -6.09 12.01
CA TYR A 166 -5.95 -7.47 11.55
C TYR A 166 -7.27 -8.24 11.69
N ILE A 167 -7.46 -9.22 10.81
CA ILE A 167 -8.68 -10.01 10.74
C ILE A 167 -8.54 -11.24 11.60
N ARG A 168 -9.51 -11.45 12.48
CA ARG A 168 -9.67 -12.65 13.30
C ARG A 168 -10.94 -13.37 12.89
N GLN A 169 -10.90 -14.69 12.79
CA GLN A 169 -12.09 -15.50 12.67
C GLN A 169 -12.56 -16.01 14.04
N GLN A 170 -13.83 -15.82 14.35
CA GLN A 170 -14.50 -16.37 15.55
C GLN A 170 -15.75 -17.14 15.12
N GLY A 171 -15.63 -18.47 15.05
CA GLY A 171 -16.68 -19.33 14.51
C GLY A 171 -16.89 -19.07 13.02
N LEU A 172 -18.11 -18.66 12.65
CA LEU A 172 -18.46 -18.27 11.28
C LEU A 172 -18.34 -16.77 11.03
N SER A 173 -18.05 -15.97 12.06
CA SER A 173 -17.93 -14.52 11.96
C SER A 173 -16.48 -14.07 11.86
N PHE A 174 -16.25 -12.93 11.21
CA PHE A 174 -14.96 -12.27 11.15
C PHE A 174 -14.99 -10.98 11.98
N GLN A 175 -13.87 -10.67 12.61
CA GLN A 175 -13.66 -9.46 13.40
C GLN A 175 -12.47 -8.68 12.87
N VAL A 176 -12.63 -7.36 12.80
CA VAL A 176 -11.50 -6.44 12.64
C VAL A 176 -11.00 -6.11 14.04
N ILE A 177 -9.72 -6.37 14.31
CA ILE A 177 -9.08 -6.07 15.58
C ILE A 177 -8.13 -4.89 15.39
N LYS A 178 -8.28 -3.83 16.20
CA LYS A 178 -7.36 -2.71 16.29
C LYS A 178 -6.39 -2.93 17.45
N PHE A 179 -5.12 -3.11 17.13
CA PHE A 179 -4.06 -3.42 18.08
C PHE A 179 -3.01 -2.32 18.13
N ASN A 180 -2.74 -1.76 19.31
CA ASN A 180 -1.70 -0.76 19.48
C ASN A 180 -0.32 -1.44 19.51
N LEU A 181 0.54 -1.11 18.54
CA LEU A 181 1.85 -1.75 18.39
C LEU A 181 2.86 -1.34 19.48
N ALA A 182 2.73 -0.13 20.05
CA ALA A 182 3.63 0.35 21.09
C ALA A 182 3.34 -0.32 22.43
N ASN A 183 2.06 -0.32 22.83
CA ASN A 183 1.60 -0.85 24.12
C ASN A 183 1.31 -2.36 24.06
N LYS A 184 1.27 -2.94 22.86
CA LYS A 184 0.97 -4.36 22.61
C LYS A 184 -0.37 -4.81 23.18
N THR A 185 -1.40 -4.00 22.96
CA THR A 185 -2.74 -4.20 23.52
C THR A 185 -3.80 -4.08 22.43
N VAL A 186 -4.91 -4.81 22.58
CA VAL A 186 -6.12 -4.57 21.78
C VAL A 186 -6.74 -3.27 22.29
N VAL A 187 -6.92 -2.32 21.38
CA VAL A 187 -7.60 -1.05 21.66
C VAL A 187 -9.08 -1.20 21.42
N ASP A 188 -9.44 -1.86 20.31
CA ASP A 188 -10.83 -2.06 19.93
C ASP A 188 -10.99 -3.32 19.06
N SER A 189 -12.22 -3.80 18.94
CA SER A 189 -12.60 -4.89 18.04
C SER A 189 -14.05 -4.78 17.61
N SER A 190 -14.31 -4.93 16.31
CA SER A 190 -15.65 -4.92 15.74
C SER A 190 -15.92 -6.19 14.96
N VAL A 191 -17.12 -6.77 15.12
CA VAL A 191 -17.60 -7.88 14.29
C VAL A 191 -18.03 -7.30 12.95
N PHE A 192 -17.47 -7.83 11.86
CA PHE A 192 -17.78 -7.33 10.54
C PHE A 192 -19.21 -7.73 10.14
N PRO A 193 -20.09 -6.78 9.77
CA PRO A 193 -21.53 -7.03 9.63
C PRO A 193 -21.91 -7.58 8.25
N ALA A 194 -21.12 -8.52 7.72
CA ALA A 194 -21.45 -9.20 6.47
C ALA A 194 -21.81 -10.65 6.76
N GLU A 195 -22.96 -11.08 6.25
CA GLU A 195 -23.43 -12.46 6.36
C GLU A 195 -22.87 -13.31 5.22
N GLU A 196 -22.72 -14.61 5.47
CA GLU A 196 -22.25 -15.60 4.48
C GLU A 196 -21.02 -15.12 3.68
N GLN A 197 -20.02 -14.58 4.38
CA GLN A 197 -18.78 -14.08 3.76
C GLN A 197 -18.05 -15.21 3.02
N ILE A 198 -17.53 -14.86 1.84
CA ILE A 198 -16.69 -15.72 1.01
C ILE A 198 -15.33 -15.05 0.81
N PRO A 199 -14.29 -15.78 0.36
CA PRO A 199 -13.01 -15.16 0.05
C PRO A 199 -13.16 -14.01 -0.96
N VAL A 200 -12.65 -12.83 -0.60
CA VAL A 200 -12.82 -11.59 -1.36
C VAL A 200 -12.07 -11.62 -2.69
N PHE A 201 -10.98 -12.37 -2.76
CA PHE A 201 -10.14 -12.49 -3.95
C PHE A 201 -10.12 -13.93 -4.44
N GLY A 202 -10.43 -14.15 -5.72
CA GLY A 202 -10.46 -15.49 -6.32
C GLY A 202 -9.08 -16.16 -6.34
N LEU A 203 -8.00 -15.38 -6.43
CA LEU A 203 -6.63 -15.89 -6.42
C LEU A 203 -6.03 -16.02 -5.00
N SER A 204 -6.72 -15.50 -3.97
CA SER A 204 -6.28 -15.51 -2.57
C SER A 204 -7.37 -16.09 -1.66
N PRO A 205 -7.59 -17.42 -1.68
CA PRO A 205 -8.74 -18.07 -1.04
C PRO A 205 -8.74 -18.03 0.49
N SER A 206 -7.64 -17.59 1.12
CA SER A 206 -7.57 -17.41 2.57
C SER A 206 -8.03 -16.03 3.04
N THR A 207 -8.17 -15.06 2.14
CA THR A 207 -8.47 -13.67 2.50
C THR A 207 -9.95 -13.41 2.31
N TYR A 208 -10.65 -13.15 3.41
CA TYR A 208 -12.09 -12.84 3.44
C TYR A 208 -12.38 -11.35 3.52
N ILE A 209 -11.51 -10.62 4.21
CA ILE A 209 -11.56 -9.17 4.36
C ILE A 209 -10.14 -8.64 4.13
N GLU A 210 -10.00 -7.61 3.30
CA GLU A 210 -8.80 -6.79 3.22
C GLU A 210 -9.05 -5.42 3.82
N VAL A 211 -8.22 -5.01 4.78
CA VAL A 211 -8.21 -3.65 5.30
C VAL A 211 -7.18 -2.82 4.55
N SER A 212 -7.59 -1.67 4.05
CA SER A 212 -6.76 -0.73 3.30
C SER A 212 -6.97 0.69 3.81
N ALA A 213 -6.03 1.60 3.57
CA ALA A 213 -6.20 3.01 3.87
C ALA A 213 -5.73 3.88 2.71
N ASP A 214 -6.41 5.01 2.53
CA ASP A 214 -6.12 6.03 1.55
C ASP A 214 -6.31 7.43 2.17
N GLU A 215 -6.40 8.47 1.33
CA GLU A 215 -6.60 9.87 1.74
C GLU A 215 -7.96 10.12 2.43
N GLU A 216 -8.96 9.28 2.18
CA GLU A 216 -10.34 9.41 2.66
C GLU A 216 -10.63 8.59 3.92
N GLY A 217 -9.71 7.68 4.29
CA GLY A 217 -9.74 6.98 5.56
C GLY A 217 -9.45 5.48 5.46
N LEU A 218 -10.12 4.71 6.31
CA LEU A 218 -9.94 3.27 6.43
C LEU A 218 -11.08 2.54 5.68
N TRP A 219 -10.71 1.50 4.94
CA TRP A 219 -11.62 0.74 4.09
C TRP A 219 -11.49 -0.75 4.36
N ALA A 220 -12.58 -1.47 4.19
CA ALA A 220 -12.61 -2.92 4.12
C ALA A 220 -13.16 -3.37 2.76
N ILE A 221 -12.42 -4.24 2.10
CA ILE A 221 -12.84 -4.93 0.88
C ILE A 221 -13.25 -6.34 1.28
N TYR A 222 -14.46 -6.77 0.90
CA TYR A 222 -15.01 -8.07 1.27
C TYR A 222 -15.88 -8.64 0.14
N ALA A 223 -16.33 -9.88 0.27
CA ALA A 223 -17.33 -10.46 -0.61
C ALA A 223 -18.32 -11.33 0.18
N THR A 224 -19.54 -11.43 -0.32
CA THR A 224 -20.61 -12.24 0.26
C THR A 224 -21.16 -13.21 -0.76
N LYS A 225 -21.91 -14.21 -0.30
CA LYS A 225 -22.60 -15.14 -1.21
C LYS A 225 -23.76 -14.49 -1.98
N GLU A 226 -24.32 -13.41 -1.46
CA GLU A 226 -25.40 -12.66 -2.12
C GLU A 226 -24.91 -12.02 -3.44
N ASP A 227 -23.72 -11.42 -3.43
CA ASP A 227 -23.01 -10.96 -4.63
C ASP A 227 -21.72 -11.75 -4.85
N GLU A 228 -21.86 -13.05 -5.14
CA GLU A 228 -20.73 -13.97 -5.24
C GLU A 228 -19.72 -13.66 -6.35
N LYS A 229 -20.05 -12.76 -7.28
CA LYS A 229 -19.23 -12.42 -8.45
C LYS A 229 -18.37 -11.20 -8.22
N ASN A 230 -18.81 -10.28 -7.37
CA ASN A 230 -18.13 -9.02 -7.17
C ASN A 230 -17.59 -8.84 -5.76
N MET A 231 -16.76 -7.82 -5.61
CA MET A 231 -16.29 -7.33 -4.32
C MET A 231 -17.22 -6.24 -3.82
N CYS A 232 -17.33 -6.12 -2.51
CA CYS A 232 -18.01 -5.03 -1.81
C CYS A 232 -16.98 -4.19 -1.06
N LEU A 233 -17.32 -2.94 -0.80
CA LEU A 233 -16.51 -2.01 -0.02
C LEU A 233 -17.27 -1.55 1.21
N ALA A 234 -16.56 -1.36 2.32
CA ALA A 234 -17.08 -0.70 3.51
C ALA A 234 -16.08 0.36 3.99
N LYS A 235 -16.59 1.54 4.37
CA LYS A 235 -15.80 2.59 5.00
C LYS A 235 -15.88 2.41 6.52
N LEU A 236 -14.72 2.47 7.16
CA LEU A 236 -14.54 2.26 8.58
C LEU A 236 -14.08 3.56 9.25
N ASP A 237 -14.67 3.90 10.39
CA ASP A 237 -14.09 4.91 11.26
C ASP A 237 -12.78 4.37 11.87
N PRO A 238 -11.62 5.00 11.66
CA PRO A 238 -10.34 4.49 12.16
C PRO A 238 -10.26 4.45 13.70
N ALA A 239 -11.08 5.24 14.40
CA ALA A 239 -11.05 5.33 15.86
C ALA A 239 -11.81 4.15 16.50
N SER A 240 -13.05 3.93 16.10
CA SER A 240 -14.04 3.01 16.67
C SER A 240 -14.24 1.70 15.89
N LEU A 241 -13.77 1.61 14.63
CA LEU A 241 -14.07 0.53 13.69
C LEU A 241 -15.55 0.42 13.30
N ASP A 242 -16.37 1.43 13.59
CA ASP A 242 -17.75 1.47 13.13
C ASP A 242 -17.81 1.59 11.60
N ILE A 243 -18.80 0.93 11.01
CA ILE A 243 -19.05 0.98 9.57
C ILE A 243 -19.82 2.26 9.27
N GLU A 244 -19.22 3.17 8.52
CA GLU A 244 -19.84 4.42 8.11
C GLU A 244 -20.78 4.21 6.93
N GLN A 245 -20.34 3.40 5.96
CA GLN A 245 -21.09 3.12 4.73
C GLN A 245 -20.58 1.84 4.05
N MET A 246 -21.45 1.19 3.29
CA MET A 246 -21.14 0.00 2.49
C MET A 246 -21.62 0.17 1.04
N TRP A 247 -20.92 -0.45 0.11
CA TRP A 247 -21.21 -0.40 -1.33
C TRP A 247 -21.02 -1.77 -1.98
N ASP A 248 -22.02 -2.16 -2.76
CA ASP A 248 -21.87 -3.23 -3.75
C ASP A 248 -21.20 -2.64 -4.99
N THR A 249 -20.18 -3.32 -5.50
CA THR A 249 -19.42 -2.84 -6.66
C THR A 249 -19.61 -3.77 -7.85
N PRO A 250 -19.46 -3.31 -9.09
CA PRO A 250 -19.40 -4.18 -10.26
C PRO A 250 -18.01 -4.79 -10.46
N CYS A 251 -17.11 -4.74 -9.47
CA CYS A 251 -15.72 -5.17 -9.59
C CYS A 251 -15.61 -6.69 -9.41
N PRO A 252 -15.26 -7.47 -10.45
CA PRO A 252 -15.24 -8.93 -10.36
C PRO A 252 -14.11 -9.42 -9.47
N ARG A 253 -14.39 -10.44 -8.64
CA ARG A 253 -13.36 -11.01 -7.74
C ARG A 253 -12.56 -12.18 -8.29
N GLU A 254 -13.05 -12.87 -9.33
CA GLU A 254 -12.51 -14.17 -9.77
C GLU A 254 -11.01 -14.14 -10.10
N ASN A 255 -10.53 -13.06 -10.73
CA ASN A 255 -9.12 -12.88 -11.11
C ASN A 255 -8.39 -11.85 -10.24
N ALA A 256 -8.97 -11.41 -9.13
CA ALA A 256 -8.35 -10.51 -8.19
C ALA A 256 -7.46 -11.29 -7.20
N GLY A 257 -6.34 -10.70 -6.79
CA GLY A 257 -5.42 -11.21 -5.77
C GLY A 257 -4.17 -10.37 -5.59
#